data_AF-A0A833XH23-F1
#
_entry.id   AF-A0A833XH23-F1
#
_cell.length_a   1.000
_cell.length_b   1.000
_cell.length_c   1.000
_cell.angle_alpha   90.00
_cell.angle_beta   90.00
_cell.angle_gamma   90.00
#
_symmetry.space_group_name_H-M   'P 1'
#
loop_
_entity.id
_entity.type
_entity.pdbx_description
1 polymer ?
#
loop_
_entity_poly.entity_id
_entity_poly.type
_entity_poly.pdbx_seq_one_letter_code
_entity_poly.pdbx_strand_id
1 'polypeptide(L)'
;MLNMIFFPVFSTLFFSSRYDAEATYFDEGVRSAKRKQLEEKLLQLIQPASQSVLGHVRLGTLEKFKEVFDKALNGGEGFSLASRNCTQLCMALFDEGFADAIIEQANWDTSKVRDKLRRDIDMHIASVRAAKLSEITTHYEAKLKEALSGPVEALLDGASSETWPAIRKLLRRETEAAVSGLSGALSGFDMDEQTKGSMLQNMENYARGVVEAKAREEAGRVLIRMKDRFSTLFSHDSDSIPRVWTGNEDIRAITKTARSASLKLLSVMVVTRLNDDDNDSIENTLSVALVDSANAAVKDRSITTFDPLASSTWEEVTFGHAEVLASIVYNFMLKNFYFQISMV
;
A
#
# COMPACT_ATOMS: atom_id res chain seq x y z
N MET A 1 -34.89 -16.36 -27.51
CA MET A 1 -33.82 -17.38 -27.43
C MET A 1 -34.34 -18.81 -27.67
N LEU A 2 -35.58 -19.16 -27.25
CA LEU A 2 -36.17 -20.50 -27.50
C LEU A 2 -36.18 -20.95 -28.98
N ASN A 3 -36.35 -20.04 -29.94
CA ASN A 3 -36.49 -20.41 -31.35
C ASN A 3 -35.20 -20.92 -32.03
N MET A 4 -34.00 -20.69 -31.46
CA MET A 4 -32.75 -21.18 -32.07
C MET A 4 -32.32 -22.56 -31.56
N ILE A 5 -32.81 -22.98 -30.39
CA ILE A 5 -32.39 -24.22 -29.72
C ILE A 5 -33.27 -25.41 -30.13
N PHE A 6 -34.52 -25.16 -30.55
CA PHE A 6 -35.38 -26.19 -31.12
C PHE A 6 -34.95 -26.65 -32.52
N PHE A 7 -34.19 -25.84 -33.26
CA PHE A 7 -33.88 -26.11 -34.66
C PHE A 7 -33.01 -27.35 -34.92
N PRO A 8 -31.91 -27.62 -34.20
CA PRO A 8 -31.03 -28.74 -34.51
C PRO A 8 -31.60 -30.11 -34.13
N VAL A 9 -32.27 -30.22 -32.97
CA VAL A 9 -32.88 -31.50 -32.50
C VAL A 9 -34.13 -31.85 -33.31
N PHE A 10 -34.95 -30.85 -33.65
CA PHE A 10 -36.13 -31.06 -34.48
C PHE A 10 -35.74 -31.41 -35.92
N SER A 11 -34.65 -30.83 -36.42
CA SER A 11 -34.10 -31.12 -37.75
C SER A 11 -33.57 -32.55 -37.86
N THR A 12 -32.76 -33.03 -36.92
CA THR A 12 -32.22 -34.40 -36.98
C THR A 12 -33.32 -35.48 -36.87
N LEU A 13 -34.29 -35.31 -35.97
CA LEU A 13 -35.44 -36.24 -35.87
C LEU A 13 -36.30 -36.24 -37.13
N PHE A 14 -36.54 -35.07 -37.72
CA PHE A 14 -37.30 -34.93 -38.97
C PHE A 14 -36.57 -35.55 -40.18
N PHE A 15 -35.26 -35.34 -40.29
CA PHE A 15 -34.46 -35.92 -41.37
C PHE A 15 -34.37 -37.44 -41.26
N SER A 16 -34.24 -37.99 -40.05
CA SER A 16 -34.22 -39.44 -39.84
C SER A 16 -35.56 -40.09 -40.16
N SER A 17 -36.69 -39.50 -39.78
CA SER A 17 -38.02 -40.05 -40.10
C SER A 17 -38.33 -40.02 -41.60
N ARG A 18 -37.90 -38.96 -42.30
CA ARG A 18 -38.03 -38.83 -43.76
C ARG A 18 -37.16 -39.85 -44.49
N TYR A 19 -35.93 -40.03 -44.04
CA TYR A 19 -35.02 -41.03 -44.59
C TYR A 19 -35.59 -42.45 -44.47
N ASP A 20 -36.14 -42.79 -43.30
CA ASP A 20 -36.69 -44.12 -43.04
C ASP A 20 -37.90 -44.48 -43.92
N ALA A 21 -38.75 -43.50 -44.20
CA ALA A 21 -39.92 -43.66 -45.06
C ALA A 21 -39.55 -43.86 -46.55
N GLU A 22 -38.49 -43.20 -47.02
CA GLU A 22 -38.07 -43.28 -48.42
C GLU A 22 -37.18 -44.51 -48.67
N ALA A 23 -36.40 -44.91 -47.66
CA ALA A 23 -35.41 -45.98 -47.80
C ALA A 23 -35.97 -47.39 -47.53
N THR A 24 -37.26 -47.54 -47.29
CA THR A 24 -37.89 -48.81 -46.84
C THR A 24 -37.75 -49.96 -47.84
N TYR A 25 -37.54 -49.66 -49.13
CA TYR A 25 -37.43 -50.65 -50.21
C TYR A 25 -35.99 -51.17 -50.43
N PHE A 26 -35.00 -50.61 -49.73
CA PHE A 26 -33.60 -51.01 -49.87
C PHE A 26 -33.22 -52.13 -48.89
N ASP A 27 -32.11 -52.81 -49.19
CA ASP A 27 -31.48 -53.75 -48.28
C ASP A 27 -31.21 -53.10 -46.92
N GLU A 28 -31.50 -53.84 -45.84
CA GLU A 28 -31.43 -53.34 -44.47
C GLU A 28 -30.01 -52.91 -44.08
N GLY A 29 -28.99 -53.64 -44.55
CA GLY A 29 -27.59 -53.33 -44.31
C GLY A 29 -27.18 -52.03 -45.01
N VAL A 30 -27.60 -51.86 -46.26
CA VAL A 30 -27.34 -50.64 -47.05
C VAL A 30 -28.06 -49.43 -46.44
N ARG A 31 -29.34 -49.59 -46.08
CA ARG A 31 -30.17 -48.56 -45.44
C ARG A 31 -29.55 -48.10 -44.12
N SER A 32 -29.17 -49.03 -43.25
CA SER A 32 -28.55 -48.73 -41.96
C SER A 32 -27.20 -48.00 -42.13
N ALA A 33 -26.37 -48.44 -43.07
CA ALA A 33 -25.08 -47.78 -43.35
C ALA A 33 -25.25 -46.34 -43.87
N LYS A 34 -26.21 -46.13 -44.77
CA LYS A 34 -26.51 -44.80 -45.34
C LYS A 34 -27.20 -43.88 -44.35
N ARG A 35 -28.05 -44.41 -43.47
CA ARG A 35 -28.62 -43.68 -42.32
C ARG A 35 -27.52 -43.13 -41.42
N LYS A 36 -26.57 -43.98 -41.01
CA LYS A 36 -25.45 -43.57 -40.16
C LYS A 36 -24.59 -42.50 -40.83
N GLN A 37 -24.32 -42.64 -42.12
CA GLN A 37 -23.59 -41.63 -42.90
C GLN A 37 -24.33 -40.28 -42.95
N LEU A 38 -25.66 -40.29 -43.05
CA LEU A 38 -26.47 -39.07 -43.00
C LEU A 38 -26.40 -38.42 -41.62
N GLU A 39 -26.55 -39.19 -40.54
CA GLU A 39 -26.47 -38.71 -39.16
C GLU A 39 -25.10 -38.07 -38.87
N GLU A 40 -24.00 -38.71 -39.25
CA GLU A 40 -22.65 -38.16 -39.08
C GLU A 40 -22.45 -36.83 -39.81
N LYS A 41 -22.95 -36.70 -41.04
CA LYS A 41 -22.87 -35.45 -41.82
C LYS A 41 -23.74 -34.34 -41.24
N LEU A 42 -24.94 -34.67 -40.76
CA LEU A 42 -25.82 -33.70 -40.09
C LEU A 42 -25.18 -33.18 -38.80
N LEU A 43 -24.57 -34.07 -38.01
CA LEU A 43 -23.84 -33.67 -36.81
C LEU A 43 -22.66 -32.74 -37.14
N GLN A 44 -21.85 -33.06 -38.17
CA GLN A 44 -20.76 -32.18 -38.62
C GLN A 44 -21.25 -30.80 -39.06
N LEU A 45 -22.41 -30.73 -39.72
CA LEU A 45 -22.99 -29.47 -40.18
C LEU A 45 -23.49 -28.60 -39.01
N ILE A 46 -24.09 -29.23 -38.00
CA ILE A 46 -24.71 -28.54 -36.85
C ILE A 46 -23.67 -28.17 -35.78
N GLN A 47 -22.54 -28.88 -35.72
CA GLN A 47 -21.52 -28.71 -34.68
C GLN A 47 -21.06 -27.26 -34.46
N PRO A 48 -20.74 -26.45 -35.49
CA PRO A 48 -20.30 -25.07 -35.29
C PRO A 48 -21.40 -24.18 -34.66
N ALA A 49 -22.66 -24.41 -35.05
CA ALA A 49 -23.80 -23.66 -34.50
C ALA A 49 -24.03 -24.01 -33.03
N SER A 50 -23.96 -25.29 -32.67
CA SER A 50 -24.06 -25.73 -31.27
C SER A 50 -22.92 -25.16 -30.42
N GLN A 51 -21.68 -25.21 -30.89
CA GLN A 51 -20.53 -24.59 -30.20
C GLN A 51 -20.70 -23.08 -30.01
N SER A 52 -21.27 -22.38 -30.99
CA SER A 52 -21.58 -20.96 -30.88
C SER A 52 -22.63 -20.69 -29.80
N VAL A 53 -23.72 -21.45 -29.76
CA VAL A 53 -24.77 -21.33 -28.71
C VAL A 53 -24.16 -21.54 -27.32
N LEU A 54 -23.35 -22.59 -27.15
CA LEU A 54 -22.65 -22.86 -25.89
C LEU A 54 -21.69 -21.73 -25.49
N GLY A 55 -21.00 -21.14 -26.48
CA GLY A 55 -20.18 -19.95 -26.29
C GLY A 55 -20.97 -18.75 -25.78
N HIS A 56 -22.16 -18.52 -26.31
CA HIS A 56 -23.06 -17.44 -25.88
C HIS A 56 -23.62 -17.68 -24.48
N VAL A 57 -24.09 -18.88 -24.16
CA VAL A 57 -24.55 -19.24 -22.81
C VAL A 57 -23.43 -18.98 -21.79
N ARG A 58 -22.22 -19.44 -22.09
CA ARG A 58 -21.05 -19.21 -21.23
C ARG A 58 -20.76 -17.72 -20.98
N LEU A 59 -20.72 -16.91 -22.04
CA LEU A 59 -20.46 -15.47 -21.92
C LEU A 59 -21.59 -14.77 -21.15
N GLY A 60 -22.84 -15.10 -21.44
CA GLY A 60 -24.00 -14.57 -20.73
C GLY A 60 -23.97 -14.89 -19.23
N THR A 61 -23.63 -16.12 -18.87
CA THR A 61 -23.49 -16.50 -17.46
C THR A 61 -22.32 -15.80 -16.77
N LEU A 62 -21.20 -15.60 -17.47
CA LEU A 62 -20.05 -14.87 -16.91
C LEU A 62 -20.39 -13.39 -16.66
N GLU A 63 -21.07 -12.72 -17.58
CA GLU A 63 -21.53 -11.35 -17.35
C GLU A 63 -22.53 -11.29 -16.20
N LYS A 64 -23.44 -12.29 -16.11
CA LYS A 64 -24.35 -12.37 -14.98
C LYS A 64 -23.62 -12.54 -13.65
N PHE A 65 -22.57 -13.36 -13.63
CA PHE A 65 -21.70 -13.55 -12.47
C PHE A 65 -21.10 -12.22 -12.01
N LYS A 66 -20.52 -11.44 -12.93
CA LYS A 66 -19.94 -10.12 -12.61
C LYS A 66 -20.97 -9.20 -11.98
N GLU A 67 -22.18 -9.12 -12.55
CA GLU A 67 -23.26 -8.28 -12.02
C GLU A 67 -23.69 -8.67 -10.60
N VAL A 68 -23.93 -9.96 -10.36
CA VAL A 68 -24.41 -10.42 -9.04
C VAL A 68 -23.31 -10.33 -8.00
N PHE A 69 -22.06 -10.59 -8.41
CA PHE A 69 -20.91 -10.49 -7.53
C PHE A 69 -20.64 -9.04 -7.11
N ASP A 70 -20.65 -8.09 -8.05
CA ASP A 70 -20.51 -6.67 -7.73
C ASP A 70 -21.63 -6.18 -6.80
N LYS A 71 -22.88 -6.58 -7.04
CA LYS A 71 -24.01 -6.26 -6.15
C LYS A 71 -23.84 -6.83 -4.74
N ALA A 72 -23.37 -8.08 -4.63
CA ALA A 72 -23.12 -8.71 -3.33
C ALA A 72 -22.04 -7.96 -2.53
N LEU A 73 -20.94 -7.60 -3.19
CA LEU A 73 -19.86 -6.81 -2.57
C LEU A 73 -20.34 -5.42 -2.14
N ASN A 74 -21.08 -4.72 -3.00
CA ASN A 74 -21.65 -3.41 -2.69
C ASN A 74 -22.75 -3.48 -1.61
N GLY A 75 -23.37 -4.65 -1.43
CA GLY A 75 -24.32 -4.95 -0.36
C GLY A 75 -23.67 -5.25 1.00
N GLY A 76 -22.34 -5.25 1.09
CA GLY A 76 -21.60 -5.50 2.33
C GLY A 76 -21.37 -6.98 2.65
N GLU A 77 -21.64 -7.89 1.71
CA GLU A 77 -21.33 -9.31 1.89
C GLU A 77 -19.80 -9.52 1.91
N GLY A 78 -19.33 -10.40 2.79
CA GLY A 78 -17.90 -10.75 2.87
C GLY A 78 -17.40 -11.35 1.55
N PHE A 79 -16.20 -10.95 1.10
CA PHE A 79 -15.67 -11.30 -0.22
C PHE A 79 -15.68 -12.81 -0.52
N SER A 80 -15.23 -13.63 0.44
CA SER A 80 -15.19 -15.09 0.29
C SER A 80 -16.58 -15.72 0.24
N LEU A 81 -17.54 -15.16 0.98
CA LEU A 81 -18.92 -15.63 0.98
C LEU A 81 -19.61 -15.25 -0.35
N ALA A 82 -19.50 -13.99 -0.75
CA ALA A 82 -20.04 -13.48 -2.01
C ALA A 82 -19.49 -14.26 -3.22
N SER A 83 -18.17 -14.48 -3.27
CA SER A 83 -17.55 -15.23 -4.37
C SER A 83 -18.04 -16.67 -4.44
N ARG A 84 -18.17 -17.35 -3.30
CA ARG A 84 -18.69 -18.73 -3.22
C ARG A 84 -20.15 -18.80 -3.66
N ASN A 85 -21.02 -17.96 -3.09
CA ASN A 85 -22.45 -17.95 -3.37
C ASN A 85 -22.74 -17.60 -4.84
N CYS A 86 -22.13 -16.53 -5.35
CA CYS A 86 -22.30 -16.12 -6.74
C CYS A 86 -21.78 -17.18 -7.71
N THR A 87 -20.66 -17.84 -7.39
CA THR A 87 -20.13 -18.91 -8.24
C THR A 87 -21.06 -20.11 -8.26
N GLN A 88 -21.57 -20.56 -7.10
CA GLN A 88 -22.52 -21.68 -7.04
C GLN A 88 -23.80 -21.38 -7.83
N LEU A 89 -24.35 -20.18 -7.65
CA LEU A 89 -25.54 -19.71 -8.36
C LEU A 89 -25.32 -19.70 -9.88
N CYS A 90 -24.23 -19.10 -10.35
CA CYS A 90 -23.96 -19.00 -11.78
C CYS A 90 -23.59 -20.33 -12.42
N MET A 91 -22.89 -21.22 -11.72
CA MET A 91 -22.63 -22.58 -12.22
C MET A 91 -23.92 -23.39 -12.35
N ALA A 92 -24.86 -23.27 -11.39
CA ALA A 92 -26.17 -23.91 -11.50
C ALA A 92 -27.00 -23.37 -12.69
N LEU A 93 -27.02 -22.05 -12.88
CA LEU A 93 -27.67 -21.42 -14.04
C LEU A 93 -27.05 -21.84 -15.37
N PHE A 94 -25.72 -22.00 -15.40
CA PHE A 94 -25.04 -22.55 -16.57
C PHE A 94 -25.47 -24.00 -16.81
N ASP A 95 -25.45 -24.85 -15.78
CA ASP A 95 -25.78 -26.27 -15.91
C ASP A 95 -27.25 -26.46 -16.39
N GLU A 96 -28.18 -25.60 -15.97
CA GLU A 96 -29.58 -25.55 -16.46
C GLU A 96 -29.67 -25.12 -17.94
N GLY A 97 -29.09 -23.97 -18.30
CA GLY A 97 -29.09 -23.49 -19.69
C GLY A 97 -28.27 -24.36 -20.64
N PHE A 98 -27.34 -25.13 -20.09
CA PHE A 98 -26.53 -26.12 -20.81
C PHE A 98 -27.36 -27.35 -21.15
N ALA A 99 -28.17 -27.88 -20.21
CA ALA A 99 -29.06 -29.03 -20.45
C ALA A 99 -30.00 -28.80 -21.65
N ASP A 100 -30.51 -27.59 -21.81
CA ASP A 100 -31.37 -27.22 -22.94
C ASP A 100 -30.65 -27.20 -24.30
N ALA A 101 -29.32 -27.07 -24.31
CA ALA A 101 -28.51 -26.88 -25.53
C ALA A 101 -27.77 -28.16 -26.01
N ILE A 102 -27.83 -29.25 -25.24
CA ILE A 102 -27.14 -30.51 -25.56
C ILE A 102 -27.88 -31.25 -26.68
N ILE A 103 -27.11 -31.74 -27.66
CA ILE A 103 -27.58 -32.72 -28.64
C ILE A 103 -27.12 -34.10 -28.15
N GLU A 104 -28.02 -34.86 -27.51
CA GLU A 104 -27.70 -36.15 -26.89
C GLU A 104 -27.06 -37.15 -27.88
N GLN A 105 -27.49 -37.11 -29.15
CA GLN A 105 -27.00 -38.00 -30.20
C GLN A 105 -25.55 -37.72 -30.63
N ALA A 106 -25.00 -36.55 -30.28
CA ALA A 106 -23.72 -36.09 -30.78
C ALA A 106 -22.50 -36.58 -29.97
N ASN A 107 -22.72 -36.99 -28.70
CA ASN A 107 -21.66 -37.42 -27.76
C ASN A 107 -20.44 -36.47 -27.72
N TRP A 108 -20.66 -35.17 -27.84
CA TRP A 108 -19.58 -34.19 -27.82
C TRP A 108 -19.09 -33.95 -26.39
N ASP A 109 -17.76 -33.92 -26.21
CA ASP A 109 -17.14 -33.52 -24.95
C ASP A 109 -17.34 -32.02 -24.71
N THR A 110 -18.34 -31.73 -23.89
CA THR A 110 -18.79 -30.40 -23.53
C THR A 110 -18.33 -29.98 -22.14
N SER A 111 -17.69 -30.89 -21.40
CA SER A 111 -17.09 -30.62 -20.07
C SER A 111 -16.11 -29.43 -20.13
N LYS A 112 -15.38 -29.31 -21.24
CA LYS A 112 -14.44 -28.22 -21.51
C LYS A 112 -15.07 -26.84 -21.48
N VAL A 113 -16.33 -26.70 -21.87
CA VAL A 113 -17.03 -25.39 -21.87
C VAL A 113 -17.31 -24.96 -20.44
N ARG A 114 -17.78 -25.89 -19.61
CA ARG A 114 -18.04 -25.71 -18.19
C ARG A 114 -16.75 -25.39 -17.42
N ASP A 115 -15.69 -26.14 -17.66
CA ASP A 115 -14.39 -25.89 -17.03
C ASP A 115 -13.80 -24.55 -17.45
N LYS A 116 -14.05 -24.12 -18.69
CA LYS A 116 -13.64 -22.80 -19.16
C LYS A 116 -14.43 -21.69 -18.47
N LEU A 117 -15.74 -21.84 -18.26
CA LEU A 117 -16.52 -20.90 -17.47
C LEU A 117 -15.96 -20.77 -16.05
N ARG A 118 -15.70 -21.92 -15.40
CA ARG A 118 -15.18 -21.94 -14.04
C ARG A 118 -13.85 -21.19 -13.93
N ARG A 119 -12.92 -21.43 -14.85
CA ARG A 119 -11.64 -20.72 -14.91
C ARG A 119 -11.81 -19.22 -15.15
N ASP A 120 -12.72 -18.81 -16.03
CA ASP A 120 -12.98 -17.39 -16.30
C ASP A 120 -13.58 -16.69 -15.05
N ILE A 121 -14.46 -17.36 -14.30
CA ILE A 121 -14.99 -16.90 -13.02
C ILE A 121 -13.87 -16.77 -11.98
N ASP A 122 -13.07 -17.82 -11.77
CA ASP A 122 -11.98 -17.82 -10.79
C ASP A 122 -10.93 -16.73 -11.11
N MET A 123 -10.65 -16.50 -12.40
CA MET A 123 -9.77 -15.42 -12.85
C MET A 123 -10.35 -14.04 -12.53
N HIS A 124 -11.66 -13.84 -12.74
CA HIS A 124 -12.32 -12.60 -12.38
C HIS A 124 -12.30 -12.37 -10.86
N ILE A 125 -12.60 -13.39 -10.06
CA ILE A 125 -12.53 -13.33 -8.59
C ILE A 125 -11.12 -12.94 -8.14
N ALA A 126 -10.07 -13.57 -8.70
CA ALA A 126 -8.70 -13.23 -8.37
C ALA A 126 -8.35 -11.77 -8.71
N SER A 127 -8.80 -11.27 -9.86
CA SER A 127 -8.60 -9.88 -10.27
C SER A 127 -9.29 -8.90 -9.33
N VAL A 128 -10.56 -9.13 -8.98
CA VAL A 128 -11.31 -8.27 -8.05
C VAL A 128 -10.70 -8.34 -6.65
N ARG A 129 -10.26 -9.53 -6.20
CA ARG A 129 -9.56 -9.71 -4.91
C ARG A 129 -8.32 -8.82 -4.85
N ALA A 130 -7.46 -8.88 -5.86
CA ALA A 130 -6.25 -8.08 -5.92
C ALA A 130 -6.56 -6.57 -5.90
N ALA A 131 -7.56 -6.13 -6.67
CA ALA A 131 -7.99 -4.72 -6.69
C ALA A 131 -8.50 -4.25 -5.31
N LYS A 132 -9.37 -5.04 -4.66
CA LYS A 132 -9.91 -4.70 -3.34
C LYS A 132 -8.86 -4.71 -2.23
N LEU A 133 -7.94 -5.67 -2.25
CA LEU A 133 -6.83 -5.70 -1.31
C LEU A 133 -5.91 -4.48 -1.47
N SER A 134 -5.66 -4.05 -2.71
CA SER A 134 -4.90 -2.83 -3.00
C SER A 134 -5.64 -1.57 -2.52
N GLU A 135 -6.94 -1.48 -2.76
CA GLU A 135 -7.80 -0.38 -2.29
C GLU A 135 -7.78 -0.26 -0.76
N ILE A 136 -7.96 -1.38 -0.05
CA ILE A 136 -7.94 -1.40 1.43
C ILE A 136 -6.55 -1.00 1.95
N THR A 137 -5.48 -1.53 1.36
CA THR A 137 -4.11 -1.22 1.79
C THR A 137 -3.82 0.27 1.64
N THR A 138 -4.09 0.82 0.45
CA THR A 138 -3.85 2.24 0.16
C THR A 138 -4.72 3.17 1.03
N HIS A 139 -5.94 2.78 1.37
CA HIS A 139 -6.79 3.52 2.29
C HIS A 139 -6.16 3.66 3.68
N TYR A 140 -5.67 2.55 4.25
CA TYR A 140 -5.03 2.57 5.57
C TYR A 140 -3.66 3.27 5.54
N GLU A 141 -2.88 3.12 4.48
CA GLU A 141 -1.63 3.88 4.28
C GLU A 141 -1.90 5.39 4.27
N ALA A 142 -2.89 5.85 3.50
CA ALA A 142 -3.25 7.26 3.43
C ALA A 142 -3.67 7.82 4.80
N LYS A 143 -4.53 7.07 5.52
CA LYS A 143 -4.99 7.43 6.86
C LYS A 143 -3.82 7.52 7.86
N LEU A 144 -2.90 6.57 7.79
CA LEU A 144 -1.72 6.54 8.66
C LEU A 144 -0.77 7.70 8.36
N LYS A 145 -0.56 8.00 7.08
CA LYS A 145 0.23 9.15 6.65
C LYS A 145 -0.36 10.46 7.17
N GLU A 146 -1.67 10.64 7.06
CA GLU A 146 -2.37 11.83 7.58
C GLU A 146 -2.24 11.96 9.09
N ALA A 147 -2.44 10.86 9.83
CA ALA A 147 -2.36 10.85 11.30
C ALA A 147 -0.95 11.08 11.84
N LEU A 148 0.10 10.70 11.09
CA LEU A 148 1.49 10.83 11.52
C LEU A 148 2.15 12.12 11.05
N SER A 149 1.97 12.53 9.79
CA SER A 149 2.82 13.55 9.16
C SER A 149 2.76 14.91 9.87
N GLY A 150 1.55 15.42 10.14
CA GLY A 150 1.35 16.71 10.79
C GLY A 150 1.82 16.72 12.26
N PRO A 151 1.39 15.75 13.09
CA PRO A 151 1.83 15.70 14.48
C PRO A 151 3.34 15.47 14.66
N VAL A 152 3.97 14.66 13.80
CA VAL A 152 5.43 14.46 13.81
C VAL A 152 6.15 15.77 13.49
N GLU A 153 5.67 16.54 12.50
CA GLU A 153 6.21 17.85 12.17
C GLU A 153 6.18 18.79 13.38
N ALA A 154 5.02 18.89 14.05
CA ALA A 154 4.84 19.75 15.21
C ALA A 154 5.74 19.36 16.39
N LEU A 155 5.90 18.04 16.63
CA LEU A 155 6.78 17.53 17.69
C LEU A 155 8.26 17.82 17.41
N LEU A 156 8.68 17.71 16.15
CA LEU A 156 10.04 18.05 15.72
C LEU A 156 10.30 19.56 15.81
N ASP A 157 9.32 20.40 15.48
CA ASP A 157 9.41 21.86 15.62
C ASP A 157 9.53 22.30 17.08
N GLY A 158 8.86 21.59 18.00
CA GLY A 158 8.96 21.83 19.44
C GLY A 158 10.38 21.63 20.01
N ALA A 159 11.10 20.62 19.51
CA ALA A 159 12.48 20.27 19.88
C ALA A 159 12.76 20.22 21.39
N SER A 160 12.00 19.37 22.08
CA SER A 160 12.17 19.10 23.50
C SER A 160 12.88 17.75 23.71
N SER A 161 13.27 17.45 24.96
CA SER A 161 13.75 16.10 25.32
C SER A 161 12.67 15.03 25.09
N GLU A 162 11.40 15.42 25.16
CA GLU A 162 10.25 14.54 25.01
C GLU A 162 9.82 14.34 23.56
N THR A 163 10.49 14.98 22.58
CA THR A 163 10.09 14.92 21.16
C THR A 163 10.08 13.48 20.64
N TRP A 164 11.18 12.74 20.76
CA TRP A 164 11.25 11.36 20.29
C TRP A 164 10.40 10.37 21.10
N PRO A 165 10.36 10.42 22.44
CA PRO A 165 9.39 9.65 23.23
C PRO A 165 7.92 9.89 22.81
N ALA A 166 7.53 11.13 22.55
CA ALA A 166 6.19 11.47 22.07
C ALA A 166 5.92 10.92 20.66
N ILE A 167 6.90 11.02 19.75
CA ILE A 167 6.82 10.44 18.40
C ILE A 167 6.66 8.91 18.48
N ARG A 168 7.43 8.21 19.33
CA ARG A 168 7.31 6.75 19.51
C ARG A 168 5.92 6.36 20.03
N LYS A 169 5.39 7.10 21.02
CA LYS A 169 4.05 6.87 21.56
C LYS A 169 2.98 7.08 20.48
N LEU A 170 3.10 8.13 19.67
CA LEU A 170 2.20 8.41 18.56
C LEU A 170 2.28 7.31 17.49
N LEU A 171 3.49 6.98 17.03
CA LEU A 171 3.75 5.95 16.03
C LEU A 171 3.11 4.62 16.45
N ARG A 172 3.36 4.18 17.68
CA ARG A 172 2.76 2.95 18.22
C ARG A 172 1.23 3.00 18.19
N ARG A 173 0.62 4.06 18.73
CA ARG A 173 -0.84 4.21 18.79
C ARG A 173 -1.50 4.16 17.42
N GLU A 174 -1.00 4.96 16.48
CA GLU A 174 -1.60 5.04 15.13
C GLU A 174 -1.34 3.76 14.33
N THR A 175 -0.17 3.14 14.48
CA THR A 175 0.16 1.87 13.82
C THR A 175 -0.72 0.74 14.34
N GLU A 176 -0.88 0.59 15.66
CA GLU A 176 -1.76 -0.42 16.26
C GLU A 176 -3.22 -0.25 15.79
N ALA A 177 -3.71 1.00 15.74
CA ALA A 177 -5.04 1.30 15.23
C ALA A 177 -5.21 0.95 13.74
N ALA A 178 -4.21 1.28 12.90
CA ALA A 178 -4.22 0.95 11.47
C ALA A 178 -4.12 -0.56 11.22
N VAL A 179 -3.24 -1.26 11.92
CA VAL A 179 -3.07 -2.73 11.85
C VAL A 179 -4.35 -3.45 12.31
N SER A 180 -4.96 -3.00 13.40
CA SER A 180 -6.24 -3.55 13.88
C SER A 180 -7.37 -3.34 12.86
N GLY A 181 -7.49 -2.13 12.32
CA GLY A 181 -8.48 -1.81 11.29
C GLY A 181 -8.27 -2.62 10.01
N LEU A 182 -7.03 -2.70 9.53
CA LEU A 182 -6.67 -3.50 8.35
C LEU A 182 -6.99 -4.98 8.59
N SER A 183 -6.59 -5.55 9.72
CA SER A 183 -6.90 -6.94 10.07
C SER A 183 -8.40 -7.22 10.08
N GLY A 184 -9.21 -6.28 10.59
CA GLY A 184 -10.67 -6.34 10.53
C GLY A 184 -11.21 -6.32 9.10
N ALA A 185 -10.73 -5.42 8.26
CA ALA A 185 -11.12 -5.33 6.85
C ALA A 185 -10.73 -6.57 6.03
N LEU A 186 -9.61 -7.23 6.37
CA LEU A 186 -9.14 -8.44 5.71
C LEU A 186 -9.91 -9.71 6.13
N SER A 187 -10.69 -9.68 7.22
CA SER A 187 -11.39 -10.86 7.75
C SER A 187 -12.36 -11.51 6.75
N GLY A 188 -12.95 -10.73 5.83
CA GLY A 188 -13.89 -11.24 4.83
C GLY A 188 -13.26 -11.95 3.62
N PHE A 189 -11.92 -12.02 3.56
CA PHE A 189 -11.19 -12.50 2.38
C PHE A 189 -10.65 -13.94 2.51
N ASP A 190 -10.84 -14.65 3.62
CA ASP A 190 -10.29 -15.99 3.89
C ASP A 190 -8.83 -16.13 3.40
N MET A 191 -7.97 -15.23 3.86
CA MET A 191 -6.55 -15.23 3.51
C MET A 191 -5.78 -16.20 4.40
N ASP A 192 -4.69 -16.76 3.86
CA ASP A 192 -3.75 -17.50 4.69
C ASP A 192 -3.03 -16.56 5.66
N GLU A 193 -2.64 -17.11 6.81
CA GLU A 193 -2.06 -16.33 7.90
C GLU A 193 -0.72 -15.69 7.51
N GLN A 194 0.04 -16.31 6.60
CA GLN A 194 1.31 -15.78 6.14
C GLN A 194 1.12 -14.53 5.27
N THR A 195 0.24 -14.57 4.29
CA THR A 195 -0.08 -13.42 3.43
C THR A 195 -0.69 -12.30 4.26
N LYS A 196 -1.62 -12.62 5.16
CA LYS A 196 -2.21 -11.64 6.08
C LYS A 196 -1.13 -10.99 6.95
N GLY A 197 -0.27 -11.80 7.58
CA GLY A 197 0.83 -11.33 8.40
C GLY A 197 1.80 -10.42 7.64
N SER A 198 2.13 -10.77 6.39
CA SER A 198 2.97 -9.92 5.54
C SER A 198 2.34 -8.55 5.25
N MET A 199 1.03 -8.49 4.98
CA MET A 199 0.34 -7.21 4.77
C MET A 199 0.32 -6.34 6.04
N LEU A 200 0.11 -6.95 7.21
CA LEU A 200 0.16 -6.24 8.49
C LEU A 200 1.58 -5.71 8.79
N GLN A 201 2.61 -6.52 8.56
CA GLN A 201 4.00 -6.10 8.72
C GLN A 201 4.38 -4.97 7.76
N ASN A 202 3.89 -5.01 6.51
CA ASN A 202 4.10 -3.94 5.54
C ASN A 202 3.47 -2.62 6.02
N MET A 203 2.33 -2.67 6.70
CA MET A 203 1.70 -1.50 7.29
C MET A 203 2.56 -0.90 8.42
N GLU A 204 3.14 -1.73 9.28
CA GLU A 204 4.08 -1.28 10.33
C GLU A 204 5.34 -0.63 9.73
N ASN A 205 5.90 -1.25 8.69
CA ASN A 205 7.06 -0.72 7.98
C ASN A 205 6.73 0.61 7.28
N TYR A 206 5.54 0.71 6.68
CA TYR A 206 5.05 1.94 6.08
C TYR A 206 4.94 3.06 7.12
N ALA A 207 4.37 2.78 8.29
CA ALA A 207 4.25 3.73 9.40
C ALA A 207 5.61 4.30 9.80
N ARG A 208 6.59 3.42 9.98
CA ARG A 208 7.98 3.81 10.28
C ARG A 208 8.56 4.68 9.17
N GLY A 209 8.40 4.26 7.91
CA GLY A 209 8.87 5.00 6.75
C GLY A 209 8.27 6.40 6.63
N VAL A 210 7.00 6.60 7.01
CA VAL A 210 6.37 7.93 7.08
C VAL A 210 7.09 8.84 8.08
N VAL A 211 7.35 8.34 9.29
CA VAL A 211 8.03 9.12 10.34
C VAL A 211 9.46 9.44 9.91
N GLU A 212 10.20 8.48 9.37
CA GLU A 212 11.56 8.69 8.85
C GLU A 212 11.61 9.69 7.70
N ALA A 213 10.67 9.59 6.75
CA ALA A 213 10.56 10.55 5.65
C ALA A 213 10.30 11.96 6.17
N LYS A 214 9.42 12.10 7.17
CA LYS A 214 9.12 13.39 7.76
C LYS A 214 10.28 13.95 8.56
N ALA A 215 10.95 13.13 9.36
CA ALA A 215 12.16 13.51 10.09
C ALA A 215 13.27 13.99 9.13
N ARG A 216 13.47 13.30 8.01
CA ARG A 216 14.42 13.70 6.96
C ARG A 216 14.05 15.05 6.33
N GLU A 217 12.77 15.25 6.05
CA GLU A 217 12.26 16.52 5.52
C GLU A 217 12.52 17.68 6.49
N GLU A 218 12.23 17.48 7.79
CA GLU A 218 12.45 18.49 8.82
C GLU A 218 13.93 18.77 9.07
N ALA A 219 14.77 17.73 9.06
CA ALA A 219 16.22 17.86 9.16
C ALA A 219 16.81 18.68 8.02
N GLY A 220 16.27 18.56 6.80
CA GLY A 220 16.64 19.40 5.66
C GLY A 220 16.39 20.91 5.87
N ARG A 221 15.50 21.27 6.80
CA ARG A 221 15.16 22.66 7.17
C ARG A 221 15.79 23.13 8.48
N VAL A 222 16.64 22.31 9.10
CA VAL A 222 17.16 22.56 10.46
C VAL A 222 17.84 23.93 10.60
N LEU A 223 18.59 24.38 9.58
CA LEU A 223 19.31 25.65 9.62
C LEU A 223 18.39 26.86 9.74
N ILE A 224 17.33 26.87 8.92
CA ILE A 224 16.35 27.96 8.91
C ILE A 224 15.66 27.99 10.27
N ARG A 225 15.22 26.83 10.77
CA ARG A 225 14.58 26.75 12.08
C ARG A 225 15.48 27.12 13.25
N MET A 226 16.76 26.74 13.21
CA MET A 226 17.73 27.15 14.23
C MET A 226 17.89 28.66 14.27
N LYS A 227 17.93 29.31 13.10
CA LYS A 227 18.00 30.77 12.97
C LYS A 227 16.73 31.43 13.49
N ASP A 228 15.56 30.90 13.13
CA ASP A 228 14.27 31.43 13.57
C ASP A 228 14.11 31.30 15.09
N ARG A 229 14.49 30.14 15.65
CA ARG A 229 14.49 29.90 17.10
C ARG A 229 15.45 30.82 17.84
N PHE A 230 16.66 31.00 17.31
CA PHE A 230 17.62 31.94 17.89
C PHE A 230 17.07 33.36 17.87
N SER A 231 16.60 33.81 16.70
CA SER A 231 16.10 35.17 16.49
C SER A 231 14.91 35.45 17.41
N THR A 232 13.98 34.50 17.54
CA THR A 232 12.81 34.63 18.41
C THR A 232 13.23 34.78 19.87
N LEU A 233 14.04 33.85 20.39
CA LEU A 233 14.47 33.86 21.79
C LEU A 233 15.42 35.02 22.15
N PHE A 234 16.19 35.50 21.18
CA PHE A 234 17.09 36.64 21.37
C PHE A 234 16.33 37.98 21.37
N SER A 235 15.38 38.14 20.45
CA SER A 235 14.67 39.42 20.24
C SER A 235 13.37 39.55 21.03
N HIS A 236 12.89 38.49 21.69
CA HIS A 236 11.69 38.54 22.53
C HIS A 236 12.01 38.31 24.01
N ASP A 237 11.10 38.73 24.89
CA ASP A 237 11.11 38.40 26.31
C ASP A 237 10.41 37.07 26.61
N SER A 238 10.27 36.73 27.89
CA SER A 238 9.60 35.49 28.33
C SER A 238 8.12 35.44 27.97
N ASP A 239 7.49 36.60 27.76
CA ASP A 239 6.08 36.73 27.41
C ASP A 239 5.89 36.74 25.88
N SER A 240 6.95 36.44 25.12
CA SER A 240 6.98 36.49 23.65
C SER A 240 6.70 37.88 23.08
N ILE A 241 6.99 38.94 23.85
CA ILE A 241 6.89 40.33 23.41
C ILE A 241 8.25 40.77 22.87
N PRO A 242 8.31 41.53 21.75
CA PRO A 242 9.55 42.08 21.25
C PRO A 242 10.29 42.88 22.34
N ARG A 243 11.53 42.48 22.62
CA ARG A 243 12.37 43.01 23.69
C ARG A 243 12.80 44.43 23.35
N VAL A 244 12.63 45.34 24.30
CA VAL A 244 13.16 46.70 24.24
C VAL A 244 14.52 46.72 24.93
N TRP A 245 15.56 47.15 24.23
CA TRP A 245 16.93 47.19 24.76
C TRP A 245 17.15 48.48 25.57
N THR A 246 17.23 48.35 26.89
CA THR A 246 17.40 49.49 27.81
C THR A 246 18.84 49.64 28.32
N GLY A 247 19.71 48.67 28.03
CA GLY A 247 21.13 48.67 28.40
C GLY A 247 21.42 47.99 29.75
N ASN A 248 20.39 47.57 30.47
CA ASN A 248 20.50 46.83 31.73
C ASN A 248 20.41 45.30 31.55
N GLU A 249 20.15 44.83 30.34
CA GLU A 249 19.99 43.41 30.05
C GLU A 249 21.34 42.68 29.98
N ASP A 250 21.39 41.46 30.52
CA ASP A 250 22.54 40.57 30.33
C ASP A 250 22.49 39.95 28.93
N ILE A 251 23.02 40.68 27.94
CA ILE A 251 23.10 40.25 26.54
C ILE A 251 23.83 38.90 26.43
N ARG A 252 24.83 38.64 27.29
CA ARG A 252 25.60 37.40 27.26
C ARG A 252 24.75 36.22 27.70
N ALA A 253 23.99 36.37 28.78
CA ALA A 253 23.05 35.35 29.23
C ALA A 253 21.95 35.08 28.20
N ILE A 254 21.36 36.14 27.61
CA ILE A 254 20.33 36.03 26.56
C ILE A 254 20.87 35.27 25.34
N THR A 255 22.06 35.65 24.86
CA THR A 255 22.72 34.99 23.73
C THR A 255 23.00 33.52 24.03
N LYS A 256 23.46 33.20 25.25
CA LYS A 256 23.74 31.82 25.66
C LYS A 256 22.47 30.97 25.66
N THR A 257 21.37 31.49 26.19
CA THR A 257 20.07 30.80 26.21
C THR A 257 19.55 30.56 24.78
N ALA A 258 19.55 31.59 23.94
CA ALA A 258 19.10 31.48 22.54
C ALA A 258 19.95 30.46 21.75
N ARG A 259 21.28 30.48 21.94
CA ARG A 259 22.20 29.51 21.31
C ARG A 259 21.97 28.08 21.80
N SER A 260 21.80 27.89 23.11
CA SER A 260 21.53 26.57 23.69
C SER A 260 20.22 25.97 23.17
N ALA A 261 19.16 26.77 23.09
CA ALA A 261 17.88 26.33 22.55
C ALA A 261 17.94 25.96 21.06
N SER A 262 18.69 26.72 20.24
CA SER A 262 18.91 26.38 18.83
C SER A 262 19.76 25.11 18.67
N LEU A 263 20.75 24.87 19.52
CA LEU A 263 21.55 23.64 19.48
C LEU A 263 20.76 22.43 19.94
N LYS A 264 19.83 22.59 20.87
CA LYS A 264 18.90 21.53 21.27
C LYS A 264 18.02 21.08 20.09
N LEU A 265 17.52 22.03 19.31
CA LEU A 265 16.81 21.75 18.06
C LEU A 265 17.67 20.94 17.07
N LEU A 266 18.94 21.30 16.90
CA LEU A 266 19.86 20.53 16.08
C LEU A 266 20.00 19.09 16.60
N SER A 267 20.26 18.91 17.90
CA SER A 267 20.43 17.59 18.52
C SER A 267 19.21 16.67 18.32
N VAL A 268 18.00 17.24 18.40
CA VAL A 268 16.75 16.50 18.16
C VAL A 268 16.62 16.07 16.70
N MET A 269 16.96 16.94 15.74
CA MET A 269 16.79 16.69 14.30
C MET A 269 17.91 15.86 13.66
N VAL A 270 19.05 15.77 14.34
CA VAL A 270 20.27 15.12 13.85
C VAL A 270 20.17 13.60 13.83
N VAL A 271 19.51 13.00 14.83
CA VAL A 271 19.34 11.55 14.93
C VAL A 271 17.88 11.19 15.11
N THR A 272 17.46 10.20 14.32
CA THR A 272 16.12 9.59 14.40
C THR A 272 16.14 8.49 15.47
N ARG A 273 15.41 8.71 16.57
CA ARG A 273 15.40 7.81 17.75
C ARG A 273 14.07 7.06 17.86
N LEU A 274 13.87 6.08 16.98
CA LEU A 274 12.61 5.33 16.88
C LEU A 274 12.59 4.07 17.74
N ASN A 275 13.73 3.63 18.27
CA ASN A 275 13.81 2.49 19.18
C ASN A 275 14.03 2.98 20.62
N ASP A 276 13.62 2.17 21.60
CA ASP A 276 13.74 2.54 23.02
C ASP A 276 15.19 2.48 23.54
N ASP A 277 16.07 1.75 22.85
CA ASP A 277 17.49 1.63 23.18
C ASP A 277 18.37 2.71 22.51
N ASP A 278 17.78 3.66 21.78
CA ASP A 278 18.50 4.75 21.11
C ASP A 278 18.95 5.81 22.13
N ASN A 279 19.93 5.47 22.97
CA ASN A 279 20.62 6.41 23.84
C ASN A 279 21.87 6.93 23.13
N ASP A 280 22.02 8.26 23.01
CA ASP A 280 23.19 8.86 22.36
C ASP A 280 23.75 10.03 23.16
N SER A 281 25.05 10.28 22.94
CA SER A 281 25.81 11.35 23.59
C SER A 281 25.81 12.66 22.78
N ILE A 282 24.92 12.82 21.79
CA ILE A 282 25.01 13.89 20.79
C ILE A 282 24.66 15.25 21.38
N GLU A 283 23.62 15.35 22.22
CA GLU A 283 23.29 16.59 22.92
C GLU A 283 24.47 17.09 23.76
N ASN A 284 25.14 16.17 24.48
CA ASN A 284 26.32 16.47 25.29
C ASN A 284 27.49 16.90 24.41
N THR A 285 27.78 16.17 23.34
CA THR A 285 28.90 16.48 22.44
C THR A 285 28.72 17.83 21.71
N LEU A 286 27.50 18.12 21.23
CA LEU A 286 27.18 19.43 20.63
C LEU A 286 27.30 20.57 21.65
N SER A 287 26.87 20.33 22.89
CA SER A 287 26.97 21.33 23.97
C SER A 287 28.43 21.64 24.30
N VAL A 288 29.27 20.62 24.50
CA VAL A 288 30.70 20.78 24.79
C VAL A 288 31.43 21.44 23.62
N ALA A 289 31.18 21.00 22.38
CA ALA A 289 31.89 21.51 21.22
C ALA A 289 31.49 22.94 20.84
N LEU A 290 30.22 23.32 21.00
CA LEU A 290 29.67 24.56 20.45
C LEU A 290 29.24 25.59 21.48
N VAL A 291 28.98 25.23 22.74
CA VAL A 291 28.63 26.21 23.80
C VAL A 291 29.86 26.55 24.63
N ASP A 292 30.69 25.57 24.96
CA ASP A 292 31.83 25.77 25.86
C ASP A 292 33.11 26.24 25.15
N SER A 293 33.33 25.84 23.89
CA SER A 293 34.48 26.34 23.09
C SER A 293 34.40 27.85 22.81
N ALA A 294 33.19 28.41 22.73
CA ALA A 294 32.99 29.85 22.58
C ALA A 294 33.43 30.64 23.83
N ASN A 295 33.45 30.00 25.00
CA ASN A 295 33.98 30.60 26.24
C ASN A 295 35.51 30.45 26.33
N ALA A 296 36.09 29.44 25.67
CA ALA A 296 37.53 29.17 25.66
C ALA A 296 38.31 29.99 24.61
N ALA A 297 37.64 30.46 23.55
CA ALA A 297 38.26 31.27 22.49
C ALA A 297 38.84 32.62 22.96
N VAL A 298 38.58 33.03 24.21
CA VAL A 298 39.21 34.22 24.83
C VAL A 298 40.58 33.90 25.45
N LYS A 299 40.99 32.63 25.61
CA LYS A 299 42.17 32.32 26.44
C LYS A 299 43.29 31.46 25.89
N ASP A 300 43.18 30.73 24.79
CA ASP A 300 44.40 30.16 24.20
C ASP A 300 44.25 29.79 22.73
N ARG A 301 45.20 30.29 21.93
CA ARG A 301 45.35 30.00 20.51
C ARG A 301 46.34 28.85 20.39
N SER A 302 45.94 27.63 20.78
CA SER A 302 46.75 26.42 20.55
C SER A 302 46.00 25.48 19.59
N ILE A 303 46.69 25.10 18.53
CA ILE A 303 46.18 24.26 17.43
C ILE A 303 46.63 22.83 17.74
N THR A 304 45.75 22.01 18.28
CA THR A 304 45.88 20.53 18.32
C THR A 304 44.47 19.93 18.37
N THR A 305 43.95 19.43 17.24
CA THR A 305 43.95 18.01 16.77
C THR A 305 42.67 17.27 17.20
N PHE A 306 41.95 16.74 16.20
CA PHE A 306 40.59 16.16 16.22
C PHE A 306 39.43 17.15 16.32
N ASP A 307 38.76 17.37 15.18
CA ASP A 307 37.46 18.00 15.11
C ASP A 307 36.39 16.90 15.15
N PRO A 308 35.74 16.64 16.30
CA PRO A 308 34.69 15.61 16.41
C PRO A 308 33.51 15.91 15.48
N LEU A 309 33.32 17.15 15.04
CA LEU A 309 32.26 17.56 14.12
C LEU A 309 32.58 17.26 12.64
N ALA A 310 33.85 17.00 12.31
CA ALA A 310 34.31 16.63 10.97
C ALA A 310 34.38 15.11 10.74
N SER A 311 34.07 14.30 11.76
CA SER A 311 34.08 12.84 11.64
C SER A 311 32.83 12.33 10.91
N SER A 312 33.03 11.51 9.88
CA SER A 312 31.94 10.76 9.21
C SER A 312 31.43 9.57 10.02
N THR A 313 32.00 9.34 11.20
CA THR A 313 31.68 8.25 12.13
C THR A 313 31.68 8.81 13.56
N TRP A 314 30.51 8.89 14.16
CA TRP A 314 30.33 9.27 15.57
C TRP A 314 30.17 8.00 16.40
N GLU A 315 30.86 7.92 17.54
CA GLU A 315 30.71 6.79 18.47
C GLU A 315 29.24 6.63 18.86
N GLU A 316 28.74 5.39 18.82
CA GLU A 316 27.36 4.96 19.13
C GLU A 316 26.27 5.23 18.08
N VAL A 317 26.57 5.81 16.90
CA VAL A 317 25.58 5.99 15.82
C VAL A 317 25.75 4.93 14.73
N THR A 318 24.75 4.07 14.51
CA THR A 318 24.76 3.06 13.44
C THR A 318 24.69 3.69 12.04
N PHE A 319 25.52 3.17 11.12
CA PHE A 319 25.85 3.76 9.81
C PHE A 319 24.64 4.10 8.90
N GLY A 320 23.48 3.45 9.09
CA GLY A 320 22.26 3.70 8.32
C GLY A 320 21.48 4.96 8.73
N HIS A 321 21.74 5.53 9.91
CA HIS A 321 21.07 6.74 10.41
C HIS A 321 21.88 8.04 10.20
N ALA A 322 23.09 7.94 9.63
CA ALA A 322 24.09 9.00 9.62
C ALA A 322 24.27 9.77 8.30
N GLU A 323 23.60 9.40 7.20
CA GLU A 323 23.82 10.04 5.88
C GLU A 323 23.49 11.53 5.85
N VAL A 324 22.55 11.98 6.69
CA VAL A 324 22.16 13.40 6.77
C VAL A 324 23.17 14.22 7.58
N LEU A 325 23.98 13.57 8.43
CA LEU A 325 24.81 14.26 9.42
C LEU A 325 26.08 14.88 8.85
N ALA A 326 26.80 14.15 7.99
CA ALA A 326 28.07 14.64 7.48
C ALA A 326 27.90 15.90 6.63
N SER A 327 26.86 15.98 5.79
CA SER A 327 26.68 17.14 4.90
C SER A 327 26.09 18.38 5.60
N ILE A 328 25.20 18.18 6.57
CA ILE A 328 24.57 19.28 7.32
C ILE A 328 25.54 19.85 8.35
N VAL A 329 26.21 19.02 9.14
CA VAL A 329 27.17 19.48 10.17
C VAL A 329 28.42 20.10 9.52
N TYR A 330 28.92 19.53 8.42
CA TYR A 330 30.07 20.07 7.70
C TYR A 330 29.77 21.42 7.01
N ASN A 331 28.59 21.59 6.37
CA ASN A 331 28.18 22.90 5.84
C ASN A 331 27.84 23.90 6.95
N PHE A 332 27.30 23.45 8.09
CA PHE A 332 26.99 24.28 9.26
C PHE A 332 28.25 24.91 9.87
N MET A 333 29.31 24.11 10.02
CA MET A 333 30.59 24.52 10.61
C MET A 333 31.41 25.43 9.68
N LEU A 334 31.48 25.10 8.39
CA LEU A 334 32.36 25.83 7.45
C LEU A 334 31.78 27.12 6.87
N LYS A 335 30.46 27.24 6.71
CA LYS A 335 29.88 28.36 5.92
C LYS A 335 29.10 29.42 6.69
N ASN A 336 28.44 29.11 7.81
CA ASN A 336 27.48 30.07 8.39
C ASN A 336 27.67 30.36 9.89
N PHE A 337 27.92 29.38 10.75
CA PHE A 337 27.93 29.65 12.19
C PHE A 337 29.19 30.40 12.67
N TYR A 338 30.36 30.11 12.08
CA TYR A 338 31.60 30.83 12.37
C TYR A 338 31.64 32.26 11.78
N PHE A 339 31.01 32.48 10.63
CA PHE A 339 31.11 33.76 9.91
C PHE A 339 30.11 34.82 10.41
N GLN A 340 28.90 34.43 10.81
CA GLN A 340 27.88 35.37 11.28
C GLN A 340 28.05 35.77 12.75
N ILE A 341 28.65 34.93 13.60
CA ILE A 341 28.98 35.29 14.99
C ILE A 341 30.21 36.20 15.07
N SER A 342 31.07 36.23 14.05
CA SER A 342 32.21 37.15 14.00
C SER A 342 31.84 38.59 13.60
N MET A 343 30.59 38.84 13.20
CA MET A 343 30.12 40.15 12.68
C MET A 343 29.13 40.90 13.60
N VAL A 344 28.83 40.38 14.79
CA VAL A 344 28.10 41.07 15.88
C VAL A 344 29.04 41.12 17.07
#